data_AF-A0A0T5PA19-F1
#
_entry.id   AF-A0A0T5PA19-F1
#
_cell.length_a   1.000
_cell.length_b   1.000
_cell.length_c   1.000
_cell.angle_alpha   90.00
_cell.angle_beta   90.00
_cell.angle_gamma   90.00
#
_symmetry.space_group_name_H-M   'P 1'
#
loop_
_entity.id
_entity.type
_entity.pdbx_description
1 polymer ?
#
loop_
_entity_poly.entity_id
_entity_poly.type
_entity_poly.pdbx_seq_one_letter_code
_entity_poly.pdbx_strand_id
1 'polypeptide(L)'
;MIEIDHTGDHGILEIRMTPPVTDADYTDTLIPAIDAAIAKGDRVRMLAVVEAGFSDFTLGAMLKDARTGLKHWRGFDRAALVTDNTAMRNAVGAFSVFLPCPVGKFAMSELEDARRWLRESLGTIQQEEIGDGILHLSLRGKLDGEAYANDLEDLNRYMAKHEKMRLLIDLRDFDGWQGLGALKDHFDLVRGHASRVDRAAIVGDAGWQDMAVGIGKRAFGLDARHFGGSEFDKAKEWLAA
;
A
#
# COMPACT_ATOMS: atom_id res chain seq x y z
N MET A 1 -1.64 -21.24 -21.17
CA MET A 1 -2.32 -20.12 -21.81
C MET A 1 -2.60 -19.05 -20.77
N ILE A 2 -2.16 -17.83 -21.04
CA ILE A 2 -2.54 -16.64 -20.27
C ILE A 2 -3.51 -15.83 -21.12
N GLU A 3 -4.71 -15.63 -20.59
CA GLU A 3 -5.70 -14.71 -21.15
C GLU A 3 -5.75 -13.45 -20.30
N ILE A 4 -5.91 -12.30 -20.93
CA ILE A 4 -5.99 -11.00 -20.25
C ILE A 4 -7.39 -10.47 -20.47
N ASP A 5 -8.09 -10.25 -19.36
CA ASP A 5 -9.36 -9.54 -19.36
C ASP A 5 -9.11 -8.11 -18.88
N HIS A 6 -9.39 -7.17 -19.78
CA HIS A 6 -9.37 -5.76 -19.44
C HIS A 6 -10.72 -5.41 -18.81
N THR A 7 -10.85 -5.65 -17.52
CA THR A 7 -11.89 -4.97 -16.75
C THR A 7 -11.51 -3.50 -16.67
N GLY A 8 -12.01 -2.70 -17.61
CA GLY A 8 -11.66 -1.29 -17.81
C GLY A 8 -11.99 -0.33 -16.67
N ASP A 9 -12.42 -0.84 -15.51
CA ASP A 9 -12.72 -0.07 -14.31
C ASP A 9 -11.58 -0.19 -13.29
N HIS A 10 -11.09 0.96 -12.83
CA HIS A 10 -10.16 1.11 -11.68
C HIS A 10 -8.72 0.58 -11.83
N GLY A 11 -8.21 0.41 -13.06
CA GLY A 11 -6.81 0.02 -13.29
C GLY A 11 -6.52 -1.44 -12.95
N ILE A 12 -7.54 -2.31 -13.01
CA ILE A 12 -7.40 -3.74 -12.74
C ILE A 12 -6.95 -4.48 -14.01
N LEU A 13 -5.84 -5.19 -13.91
CA LEU A 13 -5.36 -6.16 -14.89
C LEU A 13 -5.77 -7.56 -14.42
N GLU A 14 -6.83 -8.11 -15.01
CA GLU A 14 -7.24 -9.48 -14.74
C GLU A 14 -6.57 -10.43 -15.72
N ILE A 15 -5.97 -11.49 -15.18
CA ILE A 15 -5.30 -12.53 -15.94
C ILE A 15 -5.89 -13.89 -15.54
N ARG A 16 -6.21 -14.70 -16.54
CA ARG A 16 -6.63 -16.09 -16.36
C ARG A 16 -5.53 -17.01 -16.87
N MET A 17 -5.10 -17.91 -16.00
CA MET A 17 -4.04 -18.86 -16.28
C MET A 17 -4.62 -20.26 -16.34
N THR A 18 -4.67 -20.82 -17.55
CA THR A 18 -5.12 -22.18 -17.81
C THR A 18 -3.92 -23.03 -18.27
N PRO A 19 -3.63 -24.15 -17.60
CA PRO A 19 -2.56 -25.06 -18.01
C PRO A 19 -2.76 -25.64 -19.42
N PRO A 20 -1.68 -25.93 -20.16
CA PRO A 20 -0.29 -25.64 -19.82
C PRO A 20 0.04 -24.16 -20.06
N VAL A 21 0.74 -23.52 -19.12
CA VAL A 21 1.30 -22.16 -19.29
C VAL A 21 2.78 -22.27 -19.63
N THR A 22 3.21 -21.51 -20.62
CA THR A 22 4.53 -21.54 -21.24
C THR A 22 5.26 -20.21 -21.06
N ASP A 23 6.59 -20.19 -21.23
CA ASP A 23 7.39 -18.95 -21.20
C ASP A 23 6.88 -17.90 -22.19
N ALA A 24 6.41 -18.32 -23.38
CA ALA A 24 5.84 -17.43 -24.38
C ALA A 24 4.57 -16.73 -23.90
N ASP A 25 3.72 -17.43 -23.12
CA ASP A 25 2.56 -16.78 -22.50
C ASP A 25 2.98 -15.62 -21.58
N TYR A 26 4.16 -15.69 -20.95
CA TYR A 26 4.68 -14.59 -20.13
C TYR A 26 5.27 -13.47 -20.97
N THR A 27 6.18 -13.81 -21.88
CA THR A 27 6.95 -12.81 -22.66
C THR A 27 6.09 -12.06 -23.65
N ASP A 28 5.12 -12.75 -24.26
CA ASP A 28 4.38 -12.23 -25.41
C ASP A 28 2.99 -11.72 -24.99
N THR A 29 2.49 -12.14 -23.82
CA THR A 29 1.15 -11.75 -23.33
C THR A 29 1.20 -10.99 -22.00
N LEU A 30 1.70 -11.61 -20.92
CA LEU A 30 1.62 -11.01 -19.58
C LEU A 30 2.47 -9.74 -19.43
N ILE A 31 3.76 -9.81 -19.79
CA ILE A 31 4.71 -8.70 -19.60
C ILE A 31 4.26 -7.46 -20.41
N PRO A 32 3.91 -7.56 -21.71
CA PRO A 32 3.45 -6.42 -22.48
C PRO A 32 2.21 -5.74 -21.89
N ALA A 33 1.29 -6.50 -21.30
CA ALA A 33 0.10 -5.94 -20.68
C ALA A 33 0.38 -5.24 -19.36
N ILE A 34 1.29 -5.77 -18.54
CA ILE A 34 1.80 -5.08 -17.34
C ILE A 34 2.47 -3.77 -17.75
N ASP A 35 3.35 -3.79 -18.76
CA ASP A 35 4.04 -2.60 -19.25
C ASP A 35 3.07 -1.54 -19.77
N ALA A 36 2.04 -1.97 -20.52
CA ALA A 36 0.99 -1.09 -21.00
C ALA A 36 0.16 -0.48 -19.86
N ALA A 37 -0.12 -1.24 -18.80
CA ALA A 37 -0.84 -0.75 -17.62
C ALA A 37 0.01 0.28 -16.85
N ILE A 38 1.29 0.00 -16.61
CA ILE A 38 2.21 0.93 -15.93
C ILE A 38 2.39 2.22 -16.75
N ALA A 39 2.53 2.12 -18.07
CA ALA A 39 2.75 3.26 -18.95
C ALA A 39 1.57 4.26 -18.96
N LYS A 40 0.36 3.82 -18.62
CA LYS A 40 -0.83 4.69 -18.50
C LYS A 40 -0.82 5.58 -17.26
N GLY A 41 0.12 5.38 -16.33
CA GLY A 41 0.27 6.19 -15.12
C GLY A 41 -0.55 5.70 -13.92
N ASP A 42 -1.28 4.59 -14.08
CA ASP A 42 -2.05 3.97 -12.99
C ASP A 42 -1.17 3.03 -12.16
N ARG A 43 -1.42 2.95 -10.84
CA ARG A 43 -0.87 1.86 -10.03
C ARG A 43 -1.64 0.57 -10.41
N VAL A 44 -0.93 -0.41 -10.95
CA VAL A 44 -1.46 -1.69 -11.42
C VAL A 44 -2.03 -2.49 -10.26
N ARG A 45 -3.31 -2.86 -10.40
CA ARG A 45 -4.00 -3.82 -9.55
C ARG A 45 -4.17 -5.12 -10.30
N MET A 46 -3.54 -6.20 -9.87
CA MET A 46 -3.55 -7.45 -10.65
C MET A 46 -4.51 -8.47 -10.03
N LEU A 47 -5.40 -9.06 -10.83
CA LEU A 47 -6.19 -10.22 -10.44
C LEU A 47 -5.68 -11.45 -11.20
N ALA A 48 -5.01 -12.38 -10.54
CA ALA A 48 -4.53 -13.62 -11.12
C ALA A 48 -5.46 -14.78 -10.77
N VAL A 49 -6.26 -15.23 -11.75
CA VAL A 49 -7.14 -16.40 -11.64
C VAL A 49 -6.39 -17.61 -12.19
N VAL A 50 -6.03 -18.55 -11.32
CA VAL A 50 -5.22 -19.72 -11.68
C VAL A 50 -6.03 -21.00 -11.49
N GLU A 51 -6.30 -21.70 -12.58
CA GLU A 51 -7.06 -22.94 -12.58
C GLU A 51 -6.28 -24.10 -11.96
N ALA A 52 -7.00 -25.08 -11.42
CA ALA A 52 -6.41 -26.27 -10.81
C ALA A 52 -5.60 -27.07 -11.85
N GLY A 53 -4.45 -27.63 -11.44
CA GLY A 53 -3.54 -28.37 -12.31
C GLY A 53 -2.23 -27.65 -12.65
N PHE A 54 -2.05 -26.41 -12.19
CA PHE A 54 -0.78 -25.71 -12.24
C PHE A 54 0.23 -26.32 -11.26
N SER A 55 1.44 -26.67 -11.72
CA SER A 55 2.45 -27.37 -10.91
C SER A 55 3.35 -26.41 -10.12
N ASP A 56 3.86 -26.86 -8.98
CA ASP A 56 4.73 -26.08 -8.08
C ASP A 56 6.06 -25.67 -8.73
N PHE A 57 6.52 -26.43 -9.73
CA PHE A 57 7.78 -26.16 -10.46
C PHE A 57 7.70 -24.88 -11.30
N THR A 58 6.55 -24.64 -11.94
CA THR A 58 6.33 -23.42 -12.74
C THR A 58 6.28 -22.18 -11.86
N LEU A 59 5.73 -22.29 -10.64
CA LEU A 59 5.73 -21.18 -9.67
C LEU A 59 7.15 -20.78 -9.24
N GLY A 60 8.03 -21.75 -9.01
CA GLY A 60 9.42 -21.49 -8.64
C GLY A 60 10.22 -20.77 -9.74
N ALA A 61 9.94 -21.08 -11.01
CA ALA A 61 10.51 -20.37 -12.17
C ALA A 61 9.98 -18.93 -12.26
N MET A 62 8.66 -18.74 -12.19
CA MET A 62 8.03 -17.41 -12.13
C MET A 62 8.59 -16.55 -11.01
N LEU A 63 8.86 -17.15 -9.85
CA LEU A 63 9.40 -16.46 -8.68
C LEU A 63 10.82 -15.94 -8.89
N LYS A 64 11.63 -16.77 -9.56
CA LYS A 64 13.01 -16.46 -9.92
C LYS A 64 13.05 -15.33 -10.94
N ASP A 65 12.10 -15.32 -11.87
CA ASP A 65 11.99 -14.30 -12.93
C ASP A 65 11.34 -13.00 -12.44
N ALA A 66 10.41 -13.07 -11.48
CA ALA A 66 9.90 -11.89 -10.79
C ALA A 66 11.03 -11.13 -10.06
N ARG A 67 11.96 -11.85 -9.43
CA ARG A 67 13.15 -11.26 -8.79
C ARG A 67 14.11 -10.61 -9.80
N THR A 68 14.21 -11.09 -11.03
CA THR A 68 15.07 -10.48 -12.06
C THR A 68 14.37 -9.33 -12.78
N GLY A 69 13.04 -9.34 -12.85
CA GLY A 69 12.18 -8.27 -13.37
C GLY A 69 12.08 -7.01 -12.50
N LEU A 70 13.05 -6.76 -11.60
CA LEU A 70 13.08 -5.72 -10.56
C LEU A 70 12.82 -4.27 -11.03
N LYS A 71 12.75 -4.02 -12.35
CA LYS A 71 12.53 -2.70 -12.96
C LYS A 71 11.06 -2.24 -12.96
N HIS A 72 10.08 -3.15 -13.01
CA HIS A 72 8.66 -2.81 -13.21
C HIS A 72 7.84 -2.71 -11.91
N TRP A 73 8.46 -2.98 -10.77
CA TRP A 73 7.76 -3.07 -9.47
C TRP A 73 7.26 -1.74 -8.91
N ARG A 74 7.75 -0.59 -9.40
CA ARG A 74 7.33 0.74 -8.93
C ARG A 74 5.92 1.14 -9.39
N GLY A 75 5.26 0.31 -10.20
CA GLY A 75 3.91 0.55 -10.68
C GLY A 75 2.82 -0.29 -10.05
N PHE A 76 3.11 -1.25 -9.15
CA PHE A 76 2.06 -2.12 -8.58
C PHE A 76 1.44 -1.53 -7.31
N ASP A 77 0.10 -1.50 -7.24
CA ASP A 77 -0.67 -1.19 -6.02
C ASP A 77 -0.84 -2.45 -5.17
N ARG A 78 -1.40 -3.51 -5.76
CA ARG A 78 -1.69 -4.80 -5.10
C ARG A 78 -1.98 -5.90 -6.11
N ALA A 79 -1.92 -7.16 -5.66
CA ALA A 79 -2.30 -8.31 -6.46
C ALA A 79 -3.23 -9.24 -5.67
N ALA A 80 -4.19 -9.89 -6.34
CA ALA A 80 -5.02 -10.93 -5.76
C ALA A 80 -4.78 -12.23 -6.54
N LEU A 81 -4.53 -13.32 -5.81
CA LEU A 81 -4.48 -14.67 -6.36
C LEU A 81 -5.78 -15.40 -6.04
N VAL A 82 -6.46 -15.91 -7.08
CA VAL A 82 -7.67 -16.71 -6.97
C VAL A 82 -7.36 -18.12 -7.49
N THR A 83 -7.37 -19.11 -6.60
CA THR A 83 -7.13 -20.52 -6.98
C THR A 83 -7.64 -21.49 -5.92
N ASP A 84 -8.14 -22.65 -6.36
CA ASP A 84 -8.49 -23.76 -5.46
C ASP A 84 -7.26 -24.61 -5.09
N ASN A 85 -6.10 -24.37 -5.71
CA ASN A 85 -4.86 -25.02 -5.32
C ASN A 85 -4.36 -24.45 -3.99
N THR A 86 -4.66 -25.17 -2.90
CA THR A 86 -4.32 -24.76 -1.54
C THR A 86 -2.80 -24.75 -1.29
N ALA A 87 -2.04 -25.65 -1.92
CA ALA A 87 -0.58 -25.64 -1.84
C ALA A 87 -0.01 -24.34 -2.43
N MET A 88 -0.53 -23.90 -3.57
CA MET A 88 -0.17 -22.64 -4.20
C MET A 88 -0.54 -21.43 -3.32
N ARG A 89 -1.76 -21.39 -2.75
CA ARG A 89 -2.16 -20.31 -1.83
C ARG A 89 -1.23 -20.22 -0.62
N ASN A 90 -0.76 -21.35 -0.10
CA ASN A 90 0.19 -21.38 1.01
C ASN A 90 1.59 -20.92 0.60
N ALA A 91 2.10 -21.39 -0.54
CA ALA A 91 3.41 -20.99 -1.07
C ALA A 91 3.48 -19.47 -1.33
N VAL A 92 2.44 -18.91 -1.94
CA VAL A 92 2.33 -17.46 -2.19
C VAL A 92 2.24 -16.68 -0.88
N GLY A 93 1.55 -17.21 0.13
CA GLY A 93 1.52 -16.60 1.46
C GLY A 93 2.89 -16.52 2.14
N ALA A 94 3.74 -17.54 1.97
CA ALA A 94 5.11 -17.52 2.48
C ALA A 94 6.02 -16.55 1.71
N PHE A 95 5.74 -16.33 0.42
CA PHE A 95 6.55 -15.46 -0.43
C PHE A 95 6.10 -13.99 -0.44
N SER A 96 4.84 -13.69 -0.15
CA SER A 96 4.28 -12.34 -0.30
C SER A 96 4.99 -11.27 0.52
N VAL A 97 5.69 -11.65 1.59
CA VAL A 97 6.55 -10.76 2.41
C VAL A 97 7.68 -10.12 1.58
N PHE A 98 8.11 -10.76 0.48
CA PHE A 98 9.15 -10.25 -0.41
C PHE A 98 8.60 -9.45 -1.59
N LEU A 99 7.28 -9.38 -1.76
CA LEU A 99 6.64 -8.57 -2.78
C LEU A 99 6.51 -7.12 -2.25
N PRO A 100 6.76 -6.09 -3.08
CA PRO A 100 6.63 -4.69 -2.70
C PRO A 100 5.17 -4.21 -2.70
N CYS A 101 4.23 -5.09 -3.04
CA CYS A 101 2.80 -4.85 -2.97
C CYS A 101 2.09 -5.95 -2.15
N PRO A 102 0.94 -5.64 -1.54
CA PRO A 102 0.14 -6.59 -0.78
C PRO A 102 -0.49 -7.63 -1.70
N VAL A 103 -0.59 -8.87 -1.22
CA VAL A 103 -1.19 -9.99 -1.96
C VAL A 103 -2.39 -10.58 -1.23
N GLY A 104 -3.56 -10.45 -1.81
CA GLY A 104 -4.79 -11.13 -1.39
C GLY A 104 -4.83 -12.57 -1.93
N LYS A 105 -5.43 -13.49 -1.17
CA LYS A 105 -5.51 -14.91 -1.53
C LYS A 105 -6.95 -15.37 -1.36
N PHE A 106 -7.50 -15.95 -2.41
CA PHE A 106 -8.91 -16.29 -2.49
C PHE A 106 -9.07 -17.68 -3.14
N ALA A 107 -10.08 -18.43 -2.72
CA ALA A 107 -10.54 -19.61 -3.45
C ALA A 107 -11.32 -19.19 -4.71
N MET A 108 -11.54 -20.10 -5.66
CA MET A 108 -12.31 -19.78 -6.88
C MET A 108 -13.74 -19.32 -6.57
N SER A 109 -14.34 -19.83 -5.48
CA SER A 109 -15.64 -19.38 -4.99
C SER A 109 -15.67 -17.93 -4.48
N GLU A 110 -14.51 -17.34 -4.20
CA GLU A 110 -14.32 -16.00 -3.65
C GLU A 110 -13.84 -15.01 -4.73
N LEU A 111 -13.99 -15.33 -6.02
CA LEU A 111 -13.52 -14.49 -7.13
C LEU A 111 -14.08 -13.05 -7.06
N GLU A 112 -15.37 -12.90 -6.75
CA GLU A 112 -15.99 -11.57 -6.61
C GLU A 112 -15.47 -10.81 -5.38
N ASP A 113 -15.13 -11.53 -4.31
CA ASP A 113 -14.50 -10.93 -3.14
C ASP A 113 -13.08 -10.44 -3.45
N ALA A 114 -12.34 -11.18 -4.28
CA ALA A 114 -11.04 -10.76 -4.78
C ALA A 114 -11.14 -9.49 -5.64
N ARG A 115 -12.11 -9.43 -6.57
CA ARG A 115 -12.38 -8.22 -7.38
C ARG A 115 -12.72 -7.03 -6.48
N ARG A 116 -13.56 -7.23 -5.47
CA ARG A 116 -13.93 -6.18 -4.51
C ARG A 116 -12.72 -5.70 -3.69
N TRP A 117 -11.91 -6.62 -3.17
CA TRP A 117 -10.69 -6.30 -2.43
C TRP A 117 -9.66 -5.50 -3.24
N LEU A 118 -9.64 -5.71 -4.57
CA LEU A 118 -8.82 -4.90 -5.47
C LEU A 118 -9.35 -3.48 -5.66
N ARG A 119 -10.67 -3.27 -5.57
CA ARG A 119 -11.32 -1.96 -5.77
C ARG A 119 -11.40 -1.11 -4.51
N GLU A 120 -11.56 -1.73 -3.34
CA GLU A 120 -11.79 -1.02 -2.08
C GLU A 120 -10.48 -0.56 -1.43
N SER A 121 -10.47 0.71 -1.00
CA SER A 121 -9.46 1.22 -0.06
C SER A 121 -9.70 0.57 1.31
N LEU A 122 -8.71 -0.16 1.83
CA LEU A 122 -8.83 -0.89 3.10
C LEU A 122 -8.51 0.00 4.32
N GLY A 123 -8.25 1.28 4.07
CA GLY A 123 -8.02 2.28 5.08
C GLY A 123 -8.42 3.67 4.60
N THR A 124 -8.39 4.64 5.50
CA THR A 124 -8.72 6.03 5.19
C THR A 124 -7.84 6.95 6.02
N ILE A 125 -7.45 8.07 5.42
CA ILE A 125 -6.83 9.19 6.12
C ILE A 125 -7.91 10.25 6.28
N GLN A 126 -8.15 10.68 7.52
CA GLN A 126 -9.09 11.74 7.85
C GLN A 126 -8.30 12.95 8.34
N GLN A 127 -8.59 14.11 7.77
CA GLN A 127 -7.94 15.37 8.13
C GLN A 127 -8.94 16.31 8.80
N GLU A 128 -8.55 16.90 9.93
CA GLU A 128 -9.34 17.91 10.63
C GLU A 128 -8.40 18.96 11.23
N GLU A 129 -8.72 20.24 11.09
CA GLU A 129 -8.05 21.29 11.86
C GLU A 129 -8.72 21.39 13.24
N ILE A 130 -7.98 21.11 14.30
CA ILE A 130 -8.49 21.08 15.67
C ILE A 130 -8.20 22.38 16.45
N GLY A 131 -7.84 23.45 15.72
CA GLY A 131 -7.51 24.77 16.27
C GLY A 131 -6.01 25.03 16.39
N ASP A 132 -5.65 26.30 16.56
CA ASP A 132 -4.28 26.79 16.73
C ASP A 132 -3.28 26.31 15.66
N GLY A 133 -3.72 26.08 14.41
CA GLY A 133 -2.84 25.57 13.36
C GLY A 133 -2.33 24.14 13.61
N ILE A 134 -3.09 23.37 14.39
CA ILE A 134 -2.89 21.93 14.57
C ILE A 134 -3.77 21.18 13.56
N LEU A 135 -3.12 20.47 12.65
CA LEU A 135 -3.76 19.54 11.74
C LEU A 135 -3.74 18.14 12.36
N HIS A 136 -4.93 17.60 12.58
CA HIS A 136 -5.16 16.25 13.05
C HIS A 136 -5.34 15.32 11.86
N LEU A 137 -4.48 14.32 11.77
CA LEU A 137 -4.47 13.27 10.76
C LEU A 137 -4.78 11.94 11.45
N SER A 138 -5.97 11.40 11.23
CA SER A 138 -6.36 10.08 11.73
C SER A 138 -6.22 9.03 10.63
N LEU A 139 -5.40 8.01 10.87
CA LEU A 139 -5.22 6.89 9.96
C LEU A 139 -6.02 5.71 10.50
N ARG A 140 -6.92 5.17 9.67
CA ARG A 140 -7.78 4.05 10.05
C ARG A 140 -7.60 2.87 9.13
N GLY A 141 -7.65 1.66 9.71
CA GLY A 141 -7.55 0.41 8.97
C GLY A 141 -6.19 0.22 8.31
N LYS A 142 -6.21 -0.35 7.11
CA LYS A 142 -5.03 -0.79 6.35
C LYS A 142 -4.77 0.13 5.16
N LEU A 143 -3.85 1.08 5.33
CA LEU A 143 -3.59 2.09 4.30
C LEU A 143 -2.81 1.53 3.10
N ASP A 144 -3.26 1.93 1.93
CA ASP A 144 -2.66 1.67 0.63
C ASP A 144 -2.13 2.95 -0.03
N GLY A 145 -1.53 2.83 -1.21
CA GLY A 145 -0.94 3.96 -1.92
C GLY A 145 -1.94 4.99 -2.47
N GLU A 146 -3.19 4.60 -2.72
CA GLU A 146 -4.24 5.49 -3.25
C GLU A 146 -4.81 6.38 -2.12
N ALA A 147 -5.01 5.82 -0.93
CA ALA A 147 -5.41 6.57 0.26
C ALA A 147 -4.44 7.74 0.54
N TYR A 148 -3.13 7.54 0.35
CA TYR A 148 -2.14 8.62 0.44
C TYR A 148 -2.21 9.62 -0.71
N ALA A 149 -2.41 9.16 -1.95
CA ALA A 149 -2.46 10.03 -3.12
C ALA A 149 -3.64 11.02 -3.06
N ASN A 150 -4.79 10.56 -2.58
CA ASN A 150 -5.97 11.41 -2.38
C ASN A 150 -5.77 12.41 -1.24
N ASP A 151 -5.14 11.99 -0.15
CA ASP A 151 -4.87 12.83 1.02
C ASP A 151 -3.86 13.96 0.73
N LEU A 152 -2.93 13.71 -0.19
CA LEU A 152 -1.91 14.67 -0.63
C LEU A 152 -2.51 15.97 -1.17
N GLU A 153 -3.61 15.91 -1.91
CA GLU A 153 -4.24 17.12 -2.45
C GLU A 153 -4.81 18.01 -1.35
N ASP A 154 -5.45 17.40 -0.35
CA ASP A 154 -6.05 18.10 0.77
C ASP A 154 -4.98 18.66 1.72
N LEU A 155 -3.92 17.88 1.97
CA LEU A 155 -2.76 18.34 2.74
C LEU A 155 -2.05 19.52 2.05
N ASN A 156 -1.87 19.44 0.73
CA ASN A 156 -1.31 20.53 -0.08
C ASN A 156 -2.16 21.80 0.00
N ARG A 157 -3.50 21.65 -0.01
CA ARG A 157 -4.43 22.78 0.13
C ARG A 157 -4.33 23.44 1.50
N TYR A 158 -4.15 22.65 2.56
CA TYR A 158 -3.90 23.18 3.90
C TYR A 158 -2.54 23.88 3.97
N MET A 159 -1.47 23.26 3.47
CA MET A 159 -0.12 23.85 3.40
C MET A 159 -0.04 25.16 2.62
N ALA A 160 -0.87 25.33 1.59
CA ALA A 160 -0.93 26.58 0.83
C ALA A 160 -1.46 27.76 1.67
N LYS A 161 -2.27 27.49 2.70
CA LYS A 161 -2.88 28.51 3.57
C LYS A 161 -2.10 28.79 4.84
N HIS A 162 -1.18 27.89 5.22
CA HIS A 162 -0.44 27.98 6.48
C HIS A 162 1.07 27.92 6.22
N GLU A 163 1.81 28.92 6.74
CA GLU A 163 3.27 28.99 6.59
C GLU A 163 3.97 27.87 7.36
N LYS A 164 3.42 27.53 8.54
CA LYS A 164 3.87 26.47 9.44
C LYS A 164 2.67 25.76 10.03
N MET A 165 2.85 24.49 10.40
CA MET A 165 1.80 23.69 11.03
C MET A 165 2.34 22.77 12.12
N ARG A 166 1.43 22.36 13.00
CA ARG A 166 1.64 21.31 13.98
C ARG A 166 0.81 20.10 13.58
N LEU A 167 1.39 18.91 13.67
CA LEU A 167 0.73 17.67 13.25
C LEU A 167 0.36 16.81 14.47
N LEU A 168 -0.89 16.39 14.54
CA LEU A 168 -1.33 15.31 15.42
C LEU A 168 -1.64 14.08 14.56
N ILE A 169 -0.83 13.04 14.65
CA ILE A 169 -1.01 11.79 13.88
C ILE A 169 -1.64 10.76 14.82
N ASP A 170 -2.91 10.44 14.59
CA ASP A 170 -3.69 9.48 15.39
C ASP A 170 -3.75 8.12 14.69
N LEU A 171 -3.14 7.13 15.32
CA LEU A 171 -2.94 5.77 14.85
C LEU A 171 -3.62 4.74 15.78
N ARG A 172 -4.59 5.17 16.60
CA ARG A 172 -5.30 4.28 17.54
C ARG A 172 -6.11 3.20 16.82
N ASP A 173 -6.68 3.54 15.67
CA ASP A 173 -7.46 2.63 14.82
C ASP A 173 -6.66 2.19 13.58
N PHE A 174 -5.33 2.32 13.61
CA PHE A 174 -4.47 1.99 12.48
C PHE A 174 -3.93 0.56 12.57
N ASP A 175 -4.25 -0.26 11.57
CA ASP A 175 -3.88 -1.68 11.51
C ASP A 175 -2.55 -1.92 10.76
N GLY A 176 -1.93 -0.85 10.26
CA GLY A 176 -0.65 -0.90 9.55
C GLY A 176 -0.75 -0.63 8.04
N TRP A 177 0.42 -0.55 7.41
CA TRP A 177 0.54 -0.33 5.96
C TRP A 177 0.34 -1.63 5.18
N GLN A 178 -0.29 -1.53 4.01
CA GLN A 178 -0.35 -2.64 3.06
C GLN A 178 0.87 -2.58 2.14
N GLY A 179 1.88 -3.40 2.45
CA GLY A 179 3.12 -3.53 1.66
C GLY A 179 4.22 -2.52 2.02
N LEU A 180 5.45 -2.80 1.59
CA LEU A 180 6.64 -1.98 1.89
C LEU A 180 6.68 -0.66 1.08
N GLY A 181 5.98 -0.57 -0.05
CA GLY A 181 5.92 0.64 -0.89
C GLY A 181 5.17 1.80 -0.24
N ALA A 182 4.05 1.53 0.43
CA ALA A 182 3.26 2.55 1.13
C ALA A 182 4.03 3.24 2.27
N LEU A 183 4.95 2.50 2.91
CA LEU A 183 5.84 3.05 3.93
C LEU A 183 6.84 4.06 3.34
N LYS A 184 7.40 3.77 2.17
CA LYS A 184 8.32 4.69 1.47
C LYS A 184 7.59 5.95 1.00
N ASP A 185 6.44 5.80 0.35
CA ASP A 185 5.66 6.93 -0.15
C ASP A 185 5.29 7.87 1.02
N HIS A 186 4.93 7.31 2.18
CA HIS A 186 4.74 8.06 3.43
C HIS A 186 6.01 8.79 3.89
N PHE A 187 7.18 8.14 3.89
CA PHE A 187 8.44 8.79 4.28
C PHE A 187 8.90 9.89 3.31
N ASP A 188 8.70 9.71 2.00
CA ASP A 188 9.03 10.72 1.00
C ASP A 188 8.11 11.95 1.15
N LEU A 189 6.84 11.75 1.49
CA LEU A 189 5.90 12.82 1.85
C LEU A 189 6.35 13.57 3.10
N VAL A 190 6.66 12.86 4.19
CA VAL A 190 7.17 13.50 5.41
C VAL A 190 8.44 14.28 5.11
N ARG A 191 9.35 13.74 4.27
CA ARG A 191 10.60 14.41 3.88
C ARG A 191 10.37 15.70 3.10
N GLY A 192 9.46 15.67 2.12
CA GLY A 192 9.17 16.82 1.27
C GLY A 192 8.57 18.00 2.05
N HIS A 193 7.88 17.70 3.16
CA HIS A 193 7.10 18.68 3.91
C HIS A 193 7.64 18.96 5.32
N ALA A 194 8.69 18.26 5.75
CA ALA A 194 9.30 18.41 7.07
C ALA A 194 9.71 19.85 7.40
N SER A 195 10.09 20.65 6.39
CA SER A 195 10.47 22.06 6.60
C SER A 195 9.33 22.97 7.07
N ARG A 196 8.06 22.56 6.91
CA ARG A 196 6.86 23.33 7.31
C ARG A 196 6.19 22.81 8.57
N VAL A 197 6.65 21.70 9.10
CA VAL A 197 6.10 21.10 10.32
C VAL A 197 6.95 21.58 11.49
N ASP A 198 6.34 22.36 12.39
CA ASP A 198 7.01 22.87 13.59
C ASP A 198 7.18 21.76 14.63
N ARG A 199 6.12 21.00 14.86
CA ARG A 199 6.07 19.89 15.82
C ARG A 199 5.09 18.81 15.37
N ALA A 200 5.38 17.56 15.72
CA ALA A 200 4.52 16.42 15.42
C ALA A 200 4.31 15.52 16.64
N ALA A 201 3.07 15.26 17.01
CA ALA A 201 2.71 14.27 18.02
C ALA A 201 2.11 13.04 17.34
N ILE A 202 2.56 11.87 17.76
CA ILE A 202 2.09 10.59 17.21
C ILE A 202 1.43 9.80 18.35
N VAL A 203 0.15 9.48 18.19
CA VAL A 203 -0.67 8.78 19.20
C VAL A 203 -1.00 7.39 18.72
N GLY A 204 -0.68 6.35 19.49
CA GLY A 204 -1.10 4.98 19.17
C GLY A 204 -0.30 3.90 19.89
N ASP A 205 -0.92 2.73 20.02
CA ASP A 205 -0.38 1.59 20.77
C ASP A 205 0.26 0.50 19.89
N ALA A 206 0.13 0.63 18.55
CA ALA A 206 0.63 -0.36 17.62
C ALA A 206 2.18 -0.38 17.54
N GLY A 207 2.77 -1.59 17.55
CA GLY A 207 4.21 -1.88 17.75
C GLY A 207 5.19 -1.46 16.64
N TRP A 208 4.90 -0.41 15.87
CA TRP A 208 5.85 0.25 14.95
C TRP A 208 6.60 1.41 15.64
N GLN A 209 6.39 1.59 16.94
CA GLN A 209 6.88 2.68 17.81
C GLN A 209 8.40 2.89 17.77
N ASP A 210 9.20 1.82 17.69
CA ASP A 210 10.66 1.92 17.59
C ASP A 210 11.14 2.47 16.24
N MET A 211 10.35 2.26 15.18
CA MET A 211 10.69 2.65 13.81
C MET A 211 10.34 4.12 13.54
N ALA A 212 9.16 4.61 13.92
CA ALA A 212 8.73 5.98 13.63
C ALA A 212 9.49 7.04 14.45
N VAL A 213 9.72 6.78 15.76
CA VAL A 213 10.46 7.70 16.64
C VAL A 213 11.95 7.72 16.29
N GLY A 214 12.50 6.57 15.91
CA GLY A 214 13.90 6.42 15.48
C GLY A 214 14.22 7.10 14.16
N ILE A 215 13.29 7.06 13.19
CA ILE A 215 13.46 7.70 11.87
C ILE A 215 13.14 9.19 11.94
N GLY A 216 12.07 9.61 12.65
CA GLY A 216 11.66 11.01 12.75
C GLY A 216 12.75 11.95 13.28
N LYS A 217 13.43 11.54 14.36
CA LYS A 217 14.50 12.34 14.99
C LYS A 217 15.79 12.42 14.18
N ARG A 218 16.13 11.38 13.41
CA ARG A 218 17.42 11.30 12.67
C ARG A 218 17.32 11.72 11.20
N ALA A 219 16.16 11.56 10.56
CA ALA A 219 16.03 11.77 9.12
C ALA A 219 15.45 13.14 8.74
N PHE A 220 14.69 13.80 9.62
CA PHE A 220 13.87 14.97 9.23
C PHE A 220 14.06 16.22 10.10
N GLY A 221 14.79 16.16 11.22
CA GLY A 221 15.00 17.33 12.09
C GLY A 221 13.72 17.85 12.76
N LEU A 222 12.65 17.05 12.76
CA LEU A 222 11.35 17.39 13.34
C LEU A 222 11.35 17.17 14.85
N ASP A 223 10.83 18.14 15.59
CA ASP A 223 10.51 17.94 17.01
C ASP A 223 9.26 17.06 17.11
N ALA A 224 9.50 15.75 17.23
CA ALA A 224 8.48 14.72 17.19
C ALA A 224 8.46 13.90 18.49
N ARG A 225 7.24 13.62 18.99
CA ARG A 225 7.01 12.85 20.21
C ARG A 225 5.92 11.80 20.04
N HIS A 226 6.15 10.62 20.63
CA HIS A 226 5.16 9.54 20.72
C HIS A 226 4.39 9.61 22.05
N PHE A 227 3.12 9.23 21.98
CA PHE A 227 2.16 9.15 23.07
C PHE A 227 1.39 7.82 22.95
N GLY A 228 1.10 7.18 24.08
CA GLY A 228 0.24 5.98 24.08
C GLY A 228 -1.16 6.31 23.55
N GLY A 229 -1.91 5.31 23.09
CA GLY A 229 -3.26 5.50 22.55
C GLY A 229 -4.24 6.12 23.55
N SER A 230 -4.01 5.93 24.85
CA SER A 230 -4.78 6.59 25.93
C SER A 230 -4.33 8.02 26.23
N GLU A 231 -3.26 8.52 25.60
CA GLU A 231 -2.64 9.82 25.88
C GLU A 231 -2.94 10.89 24.82
N PHE A 232 -4.01 10.71 24.04
CA PHE A 232 -4.43 11.63 22.98
C PHE A 232 -4.56 13.09 23.44
N ASP A 233 -5.14 13.34 24.62
CA ASP A 233 -5.29 14.71 25.13
C ASP A 233 -3.94 15.33 25.52
N LYS A 234 -3.02 14.54 26.10
CA LYS A 234 -1.66 15.01 26.42
C LYS A 234 -0.88 15.37 25.15
N ALA A 235 -1.10 14.64 24.06
CA ALA A 235 -0.51 14.94 22.77
C ALA A 235 -0.98 16.30 22.23
N LYS A 236 -2.28 16.58 22.31
CA LYS A 236 -2.86 17.89 21.94
C LYS A 236 -2.28 19.03 22.78
N GLU A 237 -2.23 18.85 24.09
CA GLU A 237 -1.67 19.87 25.01
C GLU A 237 -0.19 20.16 24.70
N TRP A 238 0.60 19.12 24.42
CA TRP A 238 2.01 19.28 24.06
C TRP A 238 2.21 19.96 22.71
N LEU A 239 1.32 19.71 21.74
CA LEU A 239 1.33 20.44 20.49
C LEU A 239 0.96 21.90 20.71
N ALA A 240 -0.04 22.19 21.55
CA ALA A 240 -0.55 23.53 21.81
C ALA A 240 0.46 24.44 22.53
N ALA A 241 1.29 23.88 23.42
CA ALA A 241 2.33 24.57 24.21
C ALA A 241 3.42 25.21 23.35
#